data_AF-A0A940L731-F1
#
_entry.id   AF-A0A940L731-F1
#
_cell.length_a   1.000
_cell.length_b   1.000
_cell.length_c   1.000
_cell.angle_alpha   90.00
_cell.angle_beta   90.00
_cell.angle_gamma   90.00
#
_symmetry.space_group_name_H-M   'P 1'
#
loop_
_entity.id
_entity.type
_entity.pdbx_description
1 polymer ?
#
loop_
_entity_poly.entity_id
_entity_poly.type
_entity_poly.pdbx_seq_one_letter_code
_entity_poly.pdbx_strand_id
1 'polypeptide(L)'
;MMRKSIFCILVLLASTQGFAHPVSYQGATSLMSYNKNEENEVLLTYSFKSYLAAGLYYFREGDVNYTLPRLNFLAKRWNNEDSQGNIYLSGGYGYERSYDQTVGVGFGAVDL
;
A
#
# COMPACT_ATOMS: atom_id res chain seq x y z
N MET A 1 -27.91 -16.06 35.31
CA MET A 1 -28.21 -16.23 33.87
C MET A 1 -28.31 -14.91 33.11
N MET A 2 -29.10 -13.94 33.57
CA MET A 2 -29.36 -12.64 32.89
C MET A 2 -28.12 -11.85 32.44
N ARG A 3 -27.03 -11.88 33.22
CA ARG A 3 -25.79 -11.13 32.93
C ARG A 3 -25.03 -11.66 31.71
N LYS A 4 -25.12 -12.97 31.43
CA LYS A 4 -24.52 -13.59 30.23
C LYS A 4 -25.33 -13.25 28.97
N SER A 5 -26.65 -13.21 29.09
CA SER A 5 -27.55 -12.81 28.01
C SER A 5 -27.35 -11.35 27.59
N ILE A 6 -27.18 -10.44 28.56
CA ILE A 6 -26.88 -9.02 28.29
C ILE A 6 -25.53 -8.87 27.56
N PHE A 7 -24.51 -9.64 27.98
CA PHE A 7 -23.21 -9.62 27.33
C PHE A 7 -23.29 -10.10 25.86
N CYS A 8 -24.02 -11.19 25.60
CA CYS A 8 -24.24 -11.67 24.23
C CYS A 8 -24.97 -10.64 23.34
N ILE A 9 -25.96 -9.93 23.89
CA ILE A 9 -26.69 -8.88 23.17
C ILE A 9 -25.77 -7.70 22.84
N LEU A 10 -24.91 -7.29 23.77
CA LEU A 10 -23.93 -6.22 23.53
C LEU A 10 -22.90 -6.58 22.44
N VAL A 11 -22.47 -7.84 22.37
CA VAL A 11 -21.55 -8.32 21.32
C VAL A 11 -22.22 -8.31 19.93
N LEU A 12 -23.50 -8.70 19.87
CA LEU A 12 -24.25 -8.68 18.61
C LEU A 12 -24.56 -7.25 18.14
N LEU A 13 -24.81 -6.32 19.05
CA LEU A 13 -25.01 -4.91 18.73
C LEU A 13 -23.71 -4.18 18.33
N ALA A 14 -22.55 -4.75 18.68
CA ALA A 14 -21.24 -4.25 18.28
C ALA A 14 -20.80 -4.77 16.89
N SER A 15 -21.65 -5.51 16.16
CA SER A 15 -21.34 -5.93 14.79
C SER A 15 -21.36 -4.73 13.86
N THR A 16 -20.21 -4.09 13.68
CA THR A 16 -20.02 -3.09 12.63
C THR A 16 -20.24 -3.75 11.28
N GLN A 17 -20.99 -3.10 10.39
CA GLN A 17 -21.04 -3.52 8.99
C GLN A 17 -19.60 -3.55 8.45
N GLY A 18 -19.12 -4.75 8.14
CA GLY A 18 -17.87 -4.94 7.43
C GLY A 18 -18.05 -4.44 6.00
N PHE A 19 -17.81 -3.15 5.77
CA PHE A 19 -17.66 -2.63 4.43
C PHE A 19 -16.39 -3.26 3.86
N ALA A 20 -16.56 -4.30 3.05
CA ALA A 20 -15.51 -4.85 2.20
C ALA A 20 -15.16 -3.79 1.14
N HIS A 21 -14.42 -2.77 1.55
CA HIS A 21 -13.84 -1.82 0.62
C HIS A 21 -12.72 -2.55 -0.14
N PRO A 22 -12.60 -2.39 -1.46
CA PRO A 22 -11.44 -2.92 -2.18
C PRO A 22 -10.15 -2.38 -1.55
N VAL A 23 -9.08 -3.17 -1.58
CA VAL A 23 -7.78 -2.88 -0.95
C VAL A 23 -7.18 -1.53 -1.38
N SER A 24 -7.67 -0.94 -2.48
CA SER A 24 -7.46 0.46 -2.85
C SER A 24 -8.75 1.07 -3.42
N TYR A 25 -9.33 2.04 -2.71
CA TYR A 25 -10.48 2.83 -3.16
C TYR A 25 -10.10 4.32 -3.24
N GLN A 26 -10.93 5.11 -3.94
CA GLN A 26 -10.70 6.54 -4.05
C GLN A 26 -10.73 7.22 -2.67
N GLY A 27 -9.69 7.99 -2.35
CA GLY A 27 -9.50 8.64 -1.05
C GLY A 27 -8.80 7.77 -0.01
N ALA A 28 -8.44 6.52 -0.35
CA ALA A 28 -7.77 5.63 0.58
C ALA A 28 -6.34 6.11 0.87
N THR A 29 -5.94 6.02 2.14
CA THR A 29 -4.54 6.09 2.57
C THR A 29 -4.11 4.69 2.98
N SER A 30 -2.96 4.23 2.47
CA SER A 30 -2.40 2.91 2.77
C SER A 30 -0.97 3.06 3.28
N LEU A 31 -0.62 2.23 4.27
CA LEU A 31 0.74 2.07 4.75
C LEU A 31 1.10 0.59 4.62
N MET A 32 2.14 0.31 3.85
CA MET A 32 2.71 -1.02 3.69
C MET A 32 4.13 -1.01 4.23
N SER A 33 4.56 -2.12 4.84
CA SER A 33 5.93 -2.31 5.25
C SER A 33 6.33 -3.77 5.14
N TYR A 34 7.58 -3.99 4.77
CA TYR A 34 8.19 -5.31 4.69
C TYR A 34 9.58 -5.25 5.34
N ASN A 35 9.90 -6.18 6.23
CA ASN A 35 11.12 -6.12 7.02
C ASN A 35 11.78 -7.50 7.11
N LYS A 36 13.08 -7.53 6.82
CA LYS A 36 14.03 -8.64 6.97
C LYS A 36 15.33 -8.10 7.56
N ASN A 37 16.27 -8.99 7.88
CA ASN A 37 17.56 -8.61 8.48
C ASN A 37 18.32 -7.54 7.68
N GLU A 38 18.36 -7.64 6.35
CA GLU A 38 19.14 -6.71 5.51
C GLU A 38 18.25 -5.85 4.59
N GLU A 39 16.95 -6.13 4.51
CA GLU A 39 16.00 -5.45 3.63
C GLU A 39 14.85 -4.86 4.44
N ASN A 40 14.57 -3.57 4.30
CA ASN A 40 13.41 -2.94 4.94
C ASN A 40 12.72 -1.98 3.97
N GLU A 41 11.40 -2.05 3.94
CA GLU A 41 10.57 -1.27 3.03
C GLU A 41 9.43 -0.61 3.80
N VAL A 42 9.12 0.62 3.42
CA VAL A 42 7.92 1.34 3.85
C VAL A 42 7.34 2.08 2.65
N LEU A 43 6.06 1.88 2.39
CA LEU A 43 5.31 2.58 1.35
C LEU A 43 4.08 3.24 1.97
N LEU A 44 4.07 4.57 2.01
CA LEU A 44 2.88 5.36 2.32
C LEU A 44 2.25 5.82 1.01
N THR A 45 0.97 5.55 0.79
CA THR A 45 0.27 5.84 -0.47
C THR A 45 -1.07 6.51 -0.21
N TYR A 46 -1.42 7.48 -1.06
CA TYR A 46 -2.75 8.09 -1.15
C TYR A 46 -3.35 7.87 -2.55
N SER A 47 -4.56 7.34 -2.60
CA SER A 47 -5.29 7.05 -3.84
C SER A 47 -6.21 8.21 -4.22
N PHE A 48 -5.83 9.03 -5.20
CA PHE A 48 -6.66 10.14 -5.68
C PHE A 48 -7.90 9.66 -6.43
N LYS A 49 -7.76 8.55 -7.16
CA LYS A 49 -8.80 7.86 -7.94
C LYS A 49 -8.59 6.35 -7.82
N SER A 50 -9.58 5.56 -8.24
CA SER A 50 -9.47 4.10 -8.29
C SER A 50 -8.33 3.57 -9.18
N TYR A 51 -7.78 4.43 -10.06
CA TYR A 51 -6.72 4.10 -11.01
C TYR A 51 -5.46 4.95 -10.85
N LEU A 52 -5.38 5.87 -9.88
CA LEU A 52 -4.25 6.78 -9.73
C LEU A 52 -3.95 7.03 -8.26
N ALA A 53 -2.70 6.78 -7.86
CA ALA A 53 -2.19 7.02 -6.52
C ALA A 53 -0.81 7.67 -6.56
N ALA A 54 -0.47 8.42 -5.51
CA ALA A 54 0.90 8.83 -5.22
C ALA A 54 1.34 8.27 -3.88
N GLY A 55 2.64 8.06 -3.73
CA GLY A 55 3.18 7.60 -2.47
C GLY A 55 4.62 8.03 -2.26
N LEU A 56 5.09 7.78 -1.05
CA LEU A 56 6.48 7.89 -0.67
C LEU A 56 6.97 6.48 -0.32
N TYR A 57 7.96 6.02 -1.08
CA TYR A 57 8.58 4.72 -0.90
C TYR A 57 9.96 4.89 -0.27
N TYR A 58 10.18 4.25 0.87
CA TYR A 58 11.49 4.07 1.47
C TYR A 58 11.89 2.60 1.33
N PHE A 59 13.07 2.35 0.77
CA PHE A 59 13.65 1.02 0.65
C PHE A 59 15.08 1.06 1.18
N ARG A 60 15.47 0.08 1.98
CA ARG A 60 16.84 -0.08 2.45
C ARG A 60 17.29 -1.50 2.20
N GLU A 61 18.47 -1.65 1.62
CA GLU A 61 19.19 -2.90 1.45
C GLU A 61 20.64 -2.71 1.89
N GLY A 62 21.03 -3.33 3.01
CA GLY A 62 22.34 -3.14 3.63
C GLY A 62 22.62 -1.67 4.00
N ASP A 63 23.65 -1.09 3.38
CA ASP A 63 24.09 0.31 3.55
C ASP A 63 23.49 1.27 2.51
N VAL A 64 22.70 0.76 1.56
CA VAL A 64 22.03 1.55 0.53
C VAL A 64 20.59 1.79 0.92
N ASN A 65 20.10 3.01 0.76
CA ASN A 65 18.68 3.32 0.92
C ASN A 65 18.17 4.28 -0.14
N TYR A 66 16.92 4.10 -0.50
CA TYR A 66 16.18 4.85 -1.50
C TYR A 66 15.03 5.56 -0.81
N THR A 67 14.80 6.82 -1.19
CA THR A 67 13.56 7.53 -0.87
C THR A 67 12.97 8.09 -2.14
N LEU A 68 11.81 7.58 -2.51
CA LEU A 68 11.22 7.76 -3.83
C LEU A 68 9.76 8.20 -3.69
N PRO A 69 9.47 9.50 -3.91
CA PRO A 69 8.15 9.91 -4.35
C PRO A 69 7.81 9.15 -5.64
N ARG A 70 6.66 8.46 -5.64
CA ARG A 70 6.21 7.63 -6.77
C ARG A 70 4.76 7.89 -7.11
N LEU A 71 4.42 7.71 -8.38
CA LEU A 71 3.07 7.64 -8.91
C LEU A 71 2.78 6.22 -9.38
N ASN A 72 1.57 5.74 -9.12
CA ASN A 72 1.08 4.44 -9.56
C ASN A 72 -0.20 4.65 -10.36
N PHE A 73 -0.24 4.12 -11.58
CA PHE A 73 -1.37 4.20 -12.50
C PHE A 73 -1.86 2.80 -12.87
N LEU A 74 -3.14 2.52 -12.66
CA LEU A 74 -3.77 1.27 -13.10
C LEU A 74 -3.99 1.32 -14.61
N ALA A 75 -3.08 0.68 -15.36
CA ALA A 75 -3.18 0.59 -16.82
C ALA A 75 -4.33 -0.34 -17.25
N LYS A 76 -4.55 -1.43 -16.52
CA LYS A 76 -5.62 -2.39 -16.84
C LYS A 76 -6.12 -3.10 -15.60
N ARG A 77 -7.43 -3.30 -15.53
CA ARG A 77 -8.12 -4.23 -14.62
C ARG A 77 -9.08 -5.11 -15.40
N TRP A 78 -9.13 -6.38 -15.07
CA TRP A 78 -10.20 -7.29 -15.48
C TRP A 78 -10.74 -8.03 -14.27
N ASN A 79 -12.06 -8.24 -14.27
CA ASN A 79 -12.75 -9.00 -13.25
C ASN A 79 -13.38 -10.21 -13.93
N ASN A 80 -13.09 -11.39 -13.39
CA ASN A 80 -13.79 -12.63 -13.69
C ASN A 80 -14.68 -12.98 -12.49
N GLU A 81 -15.46 -14.05 -12.59
CA GLU A 81 -16.38 -14.50 -11.54
C GLU A 81 -15.67 -14.69 -10.18
N ASP A 82 -14.50 -15.35 -10.19
CA ASP A 82 -13.73 -15.66 -8.98
C ASP A 82 -12.31 -15.06 -8.95
N SER A 83 -11.97 -14.13 -9.84
CA SER A 83 -10.63 -13.53 -9.88
C SER A 83 -10.62 -12.11 -10.38
N GLN A 84 -9.59 -11.36 -9.97
CA GLN A 84 -9.27 -10.05 -10.50
C GLN A 84 -7.80 -10.02 -10.87
N GLY A 85 -7.49 -9.48 -12.04
CA GLY A 85 -6.13 -9.16 -12.43
C GLY A 85 -5.95 -7.66 -12.65
N ASN A 86 -4.78 -7.16 -12.29
CA ASN A 86 -4.42 -5.76 -12.44
C ASN A 86 -3.07 -5.65 -13.16
N ILE A 87 -2.86 -4.52 -13.84
CA ILE A 87 -1.56 -4.10 -14.34
C ILE A 87 -1.39 -2.65 -13.93
N TYR A 88 -0.36 -2.37 -13.17
CA TYR A 88 0.01 -1.02 -12.75
C TYR A 88 1.30 -0.59 -13.44
N LEU A 89 1.36 0.69 -13.80
CA LEU A 89 2.57 1.37 -14.19
C LEU A 89 2.97 2.30 -13.06
N SER A 90 4.20 2.16 -12.62
CA SER A 90 4.74 2.88 -11.48
C SER A 90 5.97 3.65 -11.90
N GLY A 91 6.11 4.89 -11.43
CA GLY A 91 7.27 5.72 -11.76
C GLY A 91 7.57 6.73 -10.66
N GLY A 92 8.84 7.07 -10.47
CA GLY A 92 9.27 7.98 -9.42
C GLY A 92 10.66 8.55 -9.67
N TYR A 93 10.96 9.64 -8.97
CA TYR A 93 12.29 10.22 -8.94
C TYR A 93 12.58 10.71 -7.52
N GLY A 94 13.74 10.35 -7.01
CA GLY A 94 14.14 10.66 -5.64
C GLY A 94 15.63 10.50 -5.48
N TYR A 95 16.05 9.97 -4.34
CA TYR A 95 17.46 9.86 -4.01
C TYR A 95 17.81 8.47 -3.52
N GLU A 96 19.01 8.04 -3.90
CA GLU A 96 19.75 6.95 -3.29
C GLU A 96 20.79 7.56 -2.35
N ARG A 97 20.95 6.97 -1.17
CA ARG A 97 22.06 7.23 -0.26
C ARG A 97 22.84 5.94 -0.06
N SER A 98 24.14 6.02 -0.34
CA SER A 98 25.10 4.93 -0.18
C SER A 98 26.36 5.51 0.44
N TYR A 99 26.70 5.04 1.66
CA TYR A 99 27.78 5.59 2.47
C TYR A 99 27.68 7.13 2.60
N ASP A 100 28.68 7.88 2.11
CA ASP A 100 28.74 9.35 2.17
C ASP A 100 28.20 10.05 0.91
N GLN A 101 27.64 9.30 -0.04
CA GLN A 101 27.11 9.85 -1.29
C GLN A 101 25.59 9.85 -1.29
N THR A 102 25.01 10.92 -1.83
CA THR A 102 23.58 11.00 -2.15
C THR A 102 23.44 11.43 -3.60
N VAL A 103 22.76 10.60 -4.39
CA VAL A 103 22.60 10.82 -5.83
C VAL A 103 21.13 10.75 -6.21
N GLY A 104 20.74 11.52 -7.23
CA GLY A 104 19.39 11.46 -7.77
C GLY A 104 19.17 10.19 -8.58
N VAL A 105 18.05 9.51 -8.36
CA VAL A 105 17.72 8.24 -9.01
C VAL A 105 16.28 8.21 -9.50
N GLY A 106 16.07 7.66 -10.69
CA GLY A 106 14.77 7.43 -11.28
C GLY A 106 14.34 5.97 -11.14
N PHE A 107 13.05 5.74 -11.00
CA PHE A 107 12.43 4.43 -10.89
C PHE A 107 11.28 4.29 -11.90
N GLY A 108 11.15 3.10 -12.49
CA GLY A 108 10.02 2.70 -13.31
C GLY A 108 9.74 1.20 -13.12
N ALA A 109 8.47 0.84 -12.93
CA ALA A 109 8.07 -0.56 -12.77
C ALA A 109 6.71 -0.85 -13.40
N VAL A 110 6.49 -2.14 -13.66
CA VAL A 110 5.21 -2.72 -14.04
C VAL A 110 4.84 -3.74 -12.96
N ASP A 111 3.77 -3.47 -12.22
CA ASP A 111 3.29 -4.33 -11.13
C ASP A 111 2.03 -5.09 -11.56
N LEU A 112 1.86 -6.35 -11.12
CA LEU A 112 0.74 -7.25 -11.47
C LEU A 112 -0.18 -7.49 -10.26
#